data_AF-A0A8D0U415-F1
#
_entry.id   AF-A0A8D0U415-F1
#
_cell.length_a   1.000
_cell.length_b   1.000
_cell.length_c   1.000
_cell.angle_alpha   90.00
_cell.angle_beta   90.00
_cell.angle_gamma   90.00
#
_symmetry.space_group_name_H-M   'P 1'
#
loop_
_entity.id
_entity.type
_entity.pdbx_description
1 polymer ?
#
loop_
_entity_poly.entity_id
_entity_poly.type
_entity_poly.pdbx_seq_one_letter_code
_entity_poly.pdbx_strand_id
1 'polypeptide(L)'
;MQNTITEIKSSLEAANTTIQEAEEQISKVEDRLVEIMDAEQKRERRLKTNEESLRELWENVKCTNIHIIGVPEGEEREKGTEKIFQEIIAENFPNMGKEPLTQIQEAQRVPYKINPRRNTPRHILIKLTKIKDKEKILKAAREKKQVTYKGTPIRLSADFSAETLQARREWHDILNVMKGKNLQPRLLYPARLSFRFEGEIKTFTDKQKLREFSNTKPALQQILKELL
;
A
#
# COMPACT_ATOMS: atom_id res chain seq x y z
N MET A 1 -14.04 -77.27 13.98
CA MET A 1 -12.90 -76.73 13.22
C MET A 1 -13.27 -76.38 11.78
N GLN A 2 -13.80 -77.31 10.97
CA GLN A 2 -14.13 -77.02 9.56
C GLN A 2 -15.09 -75.84 9.34
N ASN A 3 -16.22 -75.78 10.07
CA ASN A 3 -17.21 -74.70 9.92
C ASN A 3 -16.66 -73.32 10.31
N THR A 4 -15.81 -73.27 11.34
CA THR A 4 -15.16 -72.05 11.82
C THR A 4 -14.15 -71.53 10.80
N ILE A 5 -13.44 -72.42 10.10
CA ILE A 5 -12.50 -72.06 9.02
C ILE A 5 -13.26 -71.48 7.82
N THR A 6 -14.42 -72.04 7.46
CA THR A 6 -15.22 -71.53 6.32
C THR A 6 -15.84 -70.16 6.60
N GLU A 7 -16.30 -69.91 7.83
CA GLU A 7 -16.80 -68.60 8.25
C GLU A 7 -15.70 -67.53 8.22
N ILE A 8 -14.50 -67.86 8.75
CA ILE A 8 -13.33 -66.98 8.69
C ILE A 8 -12.97 -66.65 7.23
N LYS A 9 -12.99 -67.65 6.33
CA LYS A 9 -12.69 -67.43 4.92
C LYS A 9 -13.69 -66.49 4.25
N SER A 10 -14.99 -66.68 4.49
CA SER A 10 -16.03 -65.80 3.96
C SER A 10 -15.92 -64.37 4.50
N SER A 11 -15.64 -64.21 5.80
CA SER A 11 -15.40 -62.90 6.40
C SER A 11 -14.15 -62.21 5.85
N LEU A 12 -13.10 -62.98 5.54
CA LEU A 12 -11.87 -62.45 4.93
C LEU A 12 -12.11 -61.98 3.49
N GLU A 13 -12.88 -62.73 2.71
CA GLU A 13 -13.28 -62.34 1.35
C GLU A 13 -14.11 -61.05 1.36
N ALA A 14 -15.09 -60.95 2.28
CA ALA A 14 -15.87 -59.72 2.47
C ALA A 14 -15.02 -58.53 2.92
N ALA A 15 -14.05 -58.75 3.81
CA ALA A 15 -13.12 -57.70 4.22
C ALA A 15 -12.25 -57.22 3.04
N ASN A 16 -11.75 -58.14 2.21
CA ASN A 16 -10.94 -57.79 1.04
C ASN A 16 -11.72 -56.96 0.02
N THR A 17 -13.00 -57.27 -0.25
CA THR A 17 -13.82 -56.46 -1.15
C THR A 17 -14.03 -55.05 -0.58
N THR A 18 -14.27 -54.91 0.72
CA THR A 18 -14.40 -53.58 1.35
C THR A 18 -13.11 -52.77 1.31
N ILE A 19 -11.95 -53.43 1.43
CA ILE A 19 -10.63 -52.77 1.31
C ILE A 19 -10.44 -52.26 -0.13
N GLN A 20 -10.72 -53.08 -1.14
CA GLN A 20 -10.60 -52.66 -2.54
C GLN A 20 -11.52 -51.48 -2.88
N GLU A 21 -12.77 -51.50 -2.40
CA GLU A 21 -13.70 -50.38 -2.57
C GLU A 21 -13.19 -49.11 -1.88
N ALA A 22 -12.62 -49.23 -0.67
CA ALA A 22 -12.03 -48.12 0.04
C ALA A 22 -10.78 -47.57 -0.67
N GLU A 23 -9.90 -48.43 -1.20
CA GLU A 23 -8.72 -48.03 -1.99
C GLU A 23 -9.13 -47.25 -3.24
N GLU A 24 -10.16 -47.69 -3.96
CA GLU A 24 -10.67 -46.98 -5.14
C GLU A 24 -11.27 -45.61 -4.75
N GLN A 25 -12.00 -45.54 -3.62
CA GLN A 25 -12.50 -44.26 -3.12
C GLN A 25 -11.38 -43.32 -2.68
N ILE A 26 -10.33 -43.83 -2.02
CA ILE A 26 -9.16 -43.05 -1.63
C ILE A 26 -8.48 -42.48 -2.88
N SER A 27 -8.24 -43.30 -3.91
CA SER A 27 -7.66 -42.83 -5.17
C SER A 27 -8.49 -41.72 -5.83
N LYS A 28 -9.83 -41.86 -5.87
CA LYS A 28 -10.72 -40.80 -6.40
C LYS A 28 -10.67 -39.52 -5.56
N VAL A 29 -10.51 -39.63 -4.25
CA VAL A 29 -10.39 -38.47 -3.35
C VAL A 29 -9.03 -37.79 -3.54
N GLU A 30 -7.96 -38.55 -3.68
CA GLU A 30 -6.61 -38.04 -3.94
C GLU A 30 -6.55 -37.22 -5.24
N ASP A 31 -7.13 -37.74 -6.33
CA ASP A 31 -7.21 -37.02 -7.60
C ASP A 31 -7.98 -35.70 -7.47
N ARG A 32 -9.13 -35.72 -6.76
CA ARG A 32 -9.92 -34.51 -6.50
C ARG A 32 -9.18 -33.50 -5.62
N LEU A 33 -8.36 -33.95 -4.67
CA LEU A 33 -7.57 -33.07 -3.82
C LEU A 33 -6.53 -32.30 -4.64
N VAL A 34 -5.86 -32.96 -5.59
CA VAL A 34 -4.91 -32.32 -6.51
C VAL A 34 -5.61 -31.23 -7.34
N GLU A 35 -6.78 -31.54 -7.92
CA GLU A 35 -7.57 -30.56 -8.68
C GLU A 35 -7.99 -29.34 -7.82
N ILE A 36 -8.40 -29.58 -6.57
CA ILE A 36 -8.77 -28.52 -5.63
C ILE A 36 -7.55 -27.66 -5.31
N MET A 37 -6.39 -28.26 -5.02
CA MET A 37 -5.16 -27.52 -4.73
C MET A 37 -4.74 -26.62 -5.90
N ASP A 38 -4.78 -27.14 -7.12
CA ASP A 38 -4.47 -26.37 -8.32
C ASP A 38 -5.47 -25.22 -8.54
N ALA A 39 -6.76 -25.48 -8.33
CA ALA A 39 -7.81 -24.46 -8.40
C ALA A 39 -7.63 -23.37 -7.32
N GLU A 40 -7.26 -23.74 -6.09
CA GLU A 40 -6.98 -22.81 -5.00
C GLU A 40 -5.76 -21.95 -5.31
N GLN A 41 -4.64 -22.54 -5.77
CA GLN A 41 -3.47 -21.77 -6.18
C GLN A 41 -3.80 -20.79 -7.31
N LYS A 42 -4.58 -21.21 -8.30
CA LYS A 42 -5.03 -20.34 -9.39
C LYS A 42 -5.91 -19.21 -8.86
N ARG A 43 -6.82 -19.50 -7.92
CA ARG A 43 -7.68 -18.49 -7.27
C ARG A 43 -6.87 -17.49 -6.46
N GLU A 44 -5.87 -17.96 -5.71
CA GLU A 44 -4.98 -17.11 -4.92
C GLU A 44 -4.19 -16.16 -5.82
N ARG A 45 -3.61 -16.65 -6.92
CA ARG A 45 -2.91 -15.80 -7.90
C ARG A 45 -3.84 -14.72 -8.46
N ARG A 46 -5.09 -15.08 -8.81
CA ARG A 46 -6.09 -14.11 -9.29
C ARG A 46 -6.45 -13.06 -8.23
N LEU A 47 -6.61 -13.47 -6.98
CA LEU A 47 -6.90 -12.55 -5.88
C LEU A 47 -5.76 -11.55 -5.68
N LYS A 48 -4.50 -12.02 -5.66
CA LYS A 48 -3.32 -11.15 -5.58
C LYS A 48 -3.31 -10.13 -6.73
N THR A 49 -3.48 -10.58 -7.97
CA THR A 49 -3.52 -9.66 -9.14
C THR A 49 -4.66 -8.65 -9.03
N ASN A 50 -5.83 -9.06 -8.55
CA ASN A 50 -6.98 -8.17 -8.36
C ASN A 50 -6.70 -7.11 -7.27
N GLU A 51 -6.11 -7.51 -6.14
CA GLU A 51 -5.72 -6.58 -5.07
C GLU A 51 -4.72 -5.55 -5.55
N GLU A 52 -3.70 -5.97 -6.33
CA GLU A 52 -2.73 -5.06 -6.92
C GLU A 52 -3.38 -4.09 -7.91
N SER A 53 -4.30 -4.59 -8.74
CA SER A 53 -5.05 -3.77 -9.70
C SER A 53 -5.92 -2.73 -9.00
N LEU A 54 -6.62 -3.12 -7.92
CA LEU A 54 -7.43 -2.21 -7.11
C LEU A 54 -6.57 -1.13 -6.45
N ARG A 55 -5.39 -1.52 -5.94
CA ARG A 55 -4.42 -0.57 -5.39
C ARG A 55 -3.98 0.44 -6.44
N GLU A 56 -3.62 0.00 -7.64
CA GLU A 56 -3.21 0.90 -8.74
C GLU A 56 -4.33 1.85 -9.16
N LEU A 57 -5.57 1.36 -9.28
CA LEU A 57 -6.73 2.20 -9.59
C LEU A 57 -6.97 3.24 -8.50
N TRP A 58 -6.92 2.86 -7.22
CA TRP A 58 -7.07 3.79 -6.11
C TRP A 58 -5.96 4.84 -6.06
N GLU A 59 -4.72 4.45 -6.30
CA GLU A 59 -3.61 5.39 -6.40
C GLU A 59 -3.80 6.32 -7.60
N ASN A 60 -4.27 5.85 -8.76
CA ASN A 60 -4.58 6.73 -9.89
C ASN A 60 -5.68 7.76 -9.56
N VAL A 61 -6.67 7.40 -8.75
CA VAL A 61 -7.69 8.36 -8.29
C VAL A 61 -7.12 9.36 -7.27
N LYS A 62 -6.24 8.90 -6.38
CA LYS A 62 -5.65 9.71 -5.29
C LYS A 62 -4.38 10.46 -5.69
N CYS A 63 -3.82 10.18 -6.87
CA CYS A 63 -2.51 10.68 -7.28
C CYS A 63 -2.48 12.19 -7.40
N THR A 64 -3.62 12.87 -7.57
CA THR A 64 -3.71 14.34 -7.60
C THR A 64 -4.22 14.97 -6.29
N ASN A 65 -4.51 14.15 -5.28
CA ASN A 65 -5.07 14.62 -4.01
C ASN A 65 -3.99 15.06 -3.00
N ILE A 66 -4.27 16.14 -2.27
CA ILE A 66 -3.51 16.64 -1.12
C ILE A 66 -4.43 16.65 0.11
N HIS A 67 -3.91 16.16 1.23
CA HIS A 67 -4.52 16.34 2.56
C HIS A 67 -3.91 17.53 3.27
N ILE A 68 -4.77 18.38 3.82
CA ILE A 68 -4.42 19.47 4.72
C ILE A 68 -4.94 19.13 6.11
N ILE A 69 -4.05 19.15 7.10
CA ILE A 69 -4.34 18.79 8.48
C ILE A 69 -4.04 19.99 9.37
N GLY A 70 -4.95 20.27 10.31
CA GLY A 70 -4.78 21.32 11.31
C GLY A 70 -5.49 22.65 11.01
N VAL A 71 -6.27 22.74 9.93
CA VAL A 71 -7.10 23.93 9.66
C VAL A 71 -8.31 23.94 10.61
N PRO A 72 -8.58 25.02 11.35
CA PRO A 72 -9.74 25.13 12.25
C PRO A 72 -11.08 24.92 11.51
N GLU A 73 -12.07 24.31 12.18
CA GLU A 73 -13.41 24.14 11.61
C GLU A 73 -14.15 25.49 11.52
N GLY A 74 -14.92 25.70 10.46
CA GLY A 74 -15.79 26.88 10.32
C GLY A 74 -15.23 27.97 9.41
N GLU A 75 -13.92 27.96 9.15
CA GLU A 75 -13.23 28.82 8.18
C GLU A 75 -13.80 28.69 6.76
N GLU A 76 -14.33 27.52 6.42
CA GLU A 76 -14.95 27.24 5.13
C GLU A 76 -16.24 28.02 4.89
N ARG A 77 -16.98 28.35 5.94
CA ARG A 77 -18.31 28.98 5.80
C ARG A 77 -18.20 30.40 5.23
N GLU A 78 -17.08 31.07 5.48
CA GLU A 78 -16.83 32.45 5.04
C GLU A 78 -16.16 32.50 3.67
N LYS A 79 -15.22 31.58 3.40
CA LYS A 79 -14.31 31.67 2.24
C LYS A 79 -14.35 30.47 1.30
N GLY A 80 -14.92 29.34 1.71
CA GLY A 80 -14.83 28.08 0.97
C GLY A 80 -13.44 27.43 1.10
N THR A 81 -13.41 26.10 1.02
CA THR A 81 -12.19 25.26 1.11
C THR A 81 -11.13 25.60 0.06
N GLU A 82 -11.56 26.00 -1.14
CA GLU A 82 -10.66 26.41 -2.23
C GLU A 82 -9.87 27.67 -1.90
N LYS A 83 -10.53 28.69 -1.33
CA LYS A 83 -9.85 29.93 -0.94
C LYS A 83 -8.87 29.69 0.21
N ILE A 84 -9.22 28.82 1.16
CA ILE A 84 -8.29 28.41 2.23
C ILE A 84 -7.00 27.85 1.63
N PHE A 85 -7.12 26.96 0.63
CA PHE A 85 -5.95 26.43 -0.05
C PHE A 85 -5.15 27.52 -0.77
N GLN A 86 -5.81 28.44 -1.48
CA GLN A 86 -5.14 29.57 -2.13
C GLN A 86 -4.40 30.47 -1.13
N GLU A 87 -5.01 30.78 0.02
CA GLU A 87 -4.39 31.53 1.12
C GLU A 87 -3.14 30.81 1.65
N ILE A 88 -3.22 29.49 1.88
CA ILE A 88 -2.06 28.68 2.31
C ILE A 88 -0.93 28.75 1.27
N ILE A 89 -1.24 28.62 -0.01
CA ILE A 89 -0.22 28.68 -1.06
C ILE A 89 0.41 30.08 -1.14
N ALA A 90 -0.38 31.15 -1.06
CA ALA A 90 0.11 32.52 -1.10
C ALA A 90 0.98 32.85 0.13
N GLU A 91 0.55 32.45 1.32
CA GLU A 91 1.27 32.66 2.58
C GLU A 91 2.61 31.90 2.59
N ASN A 92 2.62 30.67 2.07
CA ASN A 92 3.79 29.79 2.24
C ASN A 92 4.73 29.73 1.04
N PHE A 93 4.20 29.85 -0.17
CA PHE A 93 4.89 29.62 -1.43
C PHE A 93 4.63 30.79 -2.40
N PRO A 94 5.10 32.02 -2.09
CA PRO A 94 4.80 33.21 -2.91
C PRO A 94 5.31 33.10 -4.35
N ASN A 95 6.41 32.36 -4.57
CA ASN A 95 6.97 32.12 -5.91
C ASN A 95 6.12 31.18 -6.77
N MET A 96 5.15 30.48 -6.17
CA MET A 96 4.23 29.58 -6.87
C MET A 96 2.97 30.28 -7.37
N GLY A 97 2.54 31.37 -6.74
CA GLY A 97 1.30 32.09 -7.07
C GLY A 97 1.36 32.93 -8.36
N LYS A 98 2.51 33.04 -9.02
CA LYS A 98 2.66 33.75 -10.32
C LYS A 98 2.31 32.87 -11.53
N GLU A 99 2.39 31.55 -11.38
CA GLU A 99 1.82 30.62 -12.34
C GLU A 99 0.41 30.25 -11.87
N PRO A 100 -0.59 30.12 -12.77
CA PRO A 100 -1.91 29.66 -12.39
C PRO A 100 -1.85 28.21 -11.87
N LEU A 101 -1.65 28.02 -10.56
CA LEU A 101 -1.91 26.76 -9.84
C LEU A 101 -3.42 26.45 -9.76
N THR A 102 -4.23 27.02 -10.64
CA THR A 102 -5.64 27.37 -10.43
C THR A 102 -6.65 26.29 -10.81
N GLN A 103 -6.23 25.07 -11.14
CA GLN A 103 -7.18 24.01 -11.44
C GLN A 103 -7.33 23.06 -10.26
N ILE A 104 -7.94 23.58 -9.19
CA ILE A 104 -8.56 22.75 -8.17
C ILE A 104 -9.80 22.13 -8.83
N GLN A 105 -9.87 20.80 -8.86
CA GLN A 105 -11.04 20.08 -9.33
C GLN A 105 -12.09 19.98 -8.23
N GLU A 106 -11.65 19.79 -6.99
CA GLU A 106 -12.51 19.61 -5.84
C GLU A 106 -11.78 19.99 -4.56
N ALA A 107 -12.47 20.62 -3.62
CA ALA A 107 -11.94 20.91 -2.30
C ALA A 107 -13.03 20.68 -1.26
N GLN A 108 -12.82 19.75 -0.34
CA GLN A 108 -13.82 19.44 0.68
C GLN A 108 -13.22 18.95 1.99
N ARG A 109 -13.96 19.16 3.09
CA ARG A 109 -13.64 18.55 4.39
C ARG A 109 -14.07 17.08 4.40
N VAL A 110 -13.19 16.23 4.90
CA VAL A 110 -13.44 14.78 5.00
C VAL A 110 -13.20 14.31 6.42
N PRO A 111 -14.14 13.54 7.01
CA PRO A 111 -15.46 13.14 6.48
C PRO A 111 -16.48 14.29 6.39
N TYR A 112 -17.51 14.16 5.56
CA TYR A 112 -18.54 15.22 5.38
C TYR A 112 -19.27 15.58 6.68
N LYS A 113 -19.52 14.59 7.54
CA LYS A 113 -20.18 14.79 8.85
C LYS A 113 -19.14 15.08 9.94
N ILE A 114 -19.44 16.07 10.76
CA ILE A 114 -18.66 16.37 11.98
C ILE A 114 -18.95 15.27 13.01
N ASN A 115 -17.89 14.70 13.59
CA ASN A 115 -18.02 13.78 14.71
C ASN A 115 -17.79 14.57 16.02
N PRO A 116 -18.82 14.78 16.87
CA PRO A 116 -18.68 15.57 18.09
C PRO A 116 -17.75 14.93 19.13
N ARG A 117 -17.39 13.65 18.98
CA ARG A 117 -16.42 12.96 19.87
C ARG A 117 -14.96 13.24 19.51
N ARG A 118 -14.67 13.86 18.37
CA ARG A 118 -13.31 14.19 17.93
C ARG A 118 -13.01 15.65 18.18
N ASN A 119 -11.99 15.91 18.98
CA ASN A 119 -11.51 17.27 19.28
C ASN A 119 -10.57 17.84 18.20
N THR A 120 -10.10 16.99 17.29
CA THR A 120 -9.24 17.40 16.17
C THR A 120 -10.10 17.89 14.99
N PRO A 121 -9.74 19.01 14.33
CA PRO A 121 -10.40 19.42 13.10
C PRO A 121 -10.33 18.33 12.02
N ARG A 122 -11.36 18.24 11.18
CA ARG A 122 -11.36 17.32 10.03
C ARG A 122 -10.30 17.71 9.02
N HIS A 123 -9.87 16.76 8.19
CA HIS A 123 -8.89 17.07 7.15
C HIS A 123 -9.60 17.76 5.98
N ILE A 124 -8.89 18.61 5.25
CA ILE A 124 -9.34 19.10 3.94
C ILE A 124 -8.65 18.27 2.88
N LEU A 125 -9.42 17.72 1.95
CA LEU A 125 -8.94 17.06 0.75
C LEU A 125 -9.07 18.03 -0.41
N ILE A 126 -7.94 18.30 -1.06
CA ILE A 126 -7.85 19.10 -2.29
C ILE A 126 -7.49 18.17 -3.43
N LYS A 127 -8.32 18.09 -4.45
CA LYS A 127 -8.06 17.39 -5.70
C LYS A 127 -7.59 18.38 -6.74
N LEU A 128 -6.37 18.21 -7.22
CA LEU A 128 -5.81 19.01 -8.32
C LEU A 128 -6.10 18.33 -9.66
N THR A 129 -6.09 19.08 -10.76
CA THR A 129 -6.18 18.47 -12.10
C THR A 129 -4.88 17.81 -12.56
N LYS A 130 -3.73 18.33 -12.10
CA LYS A 130 -2.40 17.86 -12.54
C LYS A 130 -1.60 17.29 -11.38
N ILE A 131 -1.01 16.10 -11.60
CA ILE A 131 -0.10 15.44 -10.65
C ILE A 131 1.16 16.27 -10.41
N LYS A 132 1.67 16.95 -11.46
CA LYS A 132 2.88 17.79 -11.38
C LYS A 132 2.73 18.92 -10.35
N ASP A 133 1.54 19.52 -10.26
CA ASP A 133 1.27 20.62 -9.33
C ASP A 133 1.28 20.11 -7.88
N LYS A 134 0.66 18.93 -7.64
CA LYS A 134 0.74 18.26 -6.34
C LYS A 134 2.19 17.99 -5.93
N GLU A 135 2.99 17.41 -6.82
CA GLU A 135 4.39 17.09 -6.52
C GLU A 135 5.20 18.34 -6.21
N LYS A 136 4.99 19.42 -6.97
CA LYS A 136 5.64 20.72 -6.77
C LYS A 136 5.30 21.30 -5.38
N ILE A 137 4.01 21.31 -5.02
CA ILE A 137 3.53 21.82 -3.72
C ILE A 137 4.07 20.99 -2.56
N LEU A 138 3.97 19.66 -2.62
CA LEU A 138 4.47 18.79 -1.56
C LEU A 138 5.99 18.84 -1.42
N LYS A 139 6.73 19.05 -2.52
CA LYS A 139 8.18 19.26 -2.49
C LYS A 139 8.51 20.57 -1.76
N ALA A 140 7.88 21.67 -2.13
CA ALA A 140 8.12 22.96 -1.48
C ALA A 140 7.72 22.93 0.00
N ALA A 141 6.63 22.25 0.36
CA ALA A 141 6.23 22.06 1.76
C ALA A 141 7.31 21.33 2.57
N ARG A 142 7.95 20.30 1.99
CA ARG A 142 9.07 19.58 2.62
C ARG A 142 10.32 20.45 2.78
N GLU A 143 10.63 21.26 1.76
CA GLU A 143 11.79 22.18 1.77
C GLU A 143 11.60 23.29 2.82
N LYS A 144 10.40 23.85 2.93
CA LYS A 144 10.06 24.88 3.92
C LYS A 144 10.00 24.34 5.36
N LYS A 145 9.72 23.04 5.54
CA LYS A 145 9.54 22.31 6.82
C LYS A 145 8.35 22.76 7.67
N GLN A 146 8.05 24.06 7.75
CA GLN A 146 6.94 24.63 8.50
C GLN A 146 5.97 25.34 7.55
N VAL A 147 4.76 24.81 7.45
CA VAL A 147 3.65 25.41 6.69
C VAL A 147 2.66 25.98 7.68
N THR A 148 2.20 27.20 7.46
CA THR A 148 1.25 27.89 8.34
C THR A 148 -0.03 28.30 7.62
N TYR A 149 -1.09 28.50 8.36
CA TYR A 149 -2.33 29.13 7.90
C TYR A 149 -2.76 30.15 8.94
N LYS A 150 -2.78 31.44 8.59
CA LYS A 150 -3.07 32.52 9.54
C LYS A 150 -2.22 32.42 10.81
N GLY A 151 -0.94 32.10 10.67
CA GLY A 151 -0.01 31.89 11.78
C GLY A 151 -0.14 30.56 12.53
N THR A 152 -1.15 29.73 12.25
CA THR A 152 -1.30 28.40 12.86
C THR A 152 -0.51 27.35 12.05
N PRO A 153 0.34 26.51 12.68
CA PRO A 153 1.04 25.45 11.98
C PRO A 153 0.07 24.40 11.41
N ILE A 154 0.24 24.05 10.13
CA ILE A 154 -0.54 23.03 9.43
C ILE A 154 0.38 22.02 8.75
N ARG A 155 -0.18 20.88 8.35
CA ARG A 155 0.55 19.82 7.63
C ARG A 155 -0.11 19.55 6.29
N LEU A 156 0.72 19.57 5.23
CA LEU A 156 0.37 19.11 3.89
C LEU A 156 0.93 17.70 3.67
N SER A 157 0.09 16.76 3.26
CA SER A 157 0.49 15.38 2.94
C SER A 157 -0.18 14.88 1.68
N ALA A 158 0.42 13.89 1.02
CA ALA A 158 -0.24 13.19 -0.08
C ALA A 158 -1.38 12.30 0.45
N ASP A 159 -2.46 12.18 -0.33
CA ASP A 159 -3.45 11.13 -0.13
C ASP A 159 -2.92 9.80 -0.68
N PHE A 160 -3.00 8.76 0.13
CA PHE A 160 -2.60 7.39 -0.21
C PHE A 160 -3.72 6.44 0.23
N SER A 161 -3.84 5.31 -0.45
CA SER A 161 -4.63 4.17 0.04
C SER A 161 -4.02 3.58 1.33
N ALA A 162 -4.81 2.80 2.07
CA ALA A 162 -4.35 2.18 3.31
C ALA A 162 -3.19 1.20 3.04
N GLU A 163 -3.30 0.45 1.94
CA GLU A 163 -2.33 -0.51 1.44
C GLU A 163 -1.01 0.19 1.08
N THR A 164 -1.09 1.33 0.39
CA THR A 164 0.11 2.12 0.05
C THR A 164 0.73 2.76 1.29
N LEU A 165 -0.07 3.24 2.25
CA LEU A 165 0.45 3.72 3.53
C LEU A 165 1.18 2.62 4.29
N GLN A 166 0.62 1.40 4.29
CA GLN A 166 1.23 0.25 4.94
C GLN A 166 2.55 -0.13 4.25
N ALA A 167 2.56 -0.27 2.92
CA ALA A 167 3.78 -0.54 2.16
C ALA A 167 4.86 0.54 2.41
N ARG A 168 4.48 1.82 2.52
CA ARG A 168 5.42 2.90 2.87
C ARG A 168 5.98 2.78 4.29
N ARG A 169 5.19 2.29 5.25
CA ARG A 169 5.67 2.03 6.62
C ARG A 169 6.66 0.87 6.65
N GLU A 170 6.42 -0.17 5.88
CA GLU A 170 7.34 -1.29 5.75
C GLU A 170 8.70 -0.87 5.19
N TRP A 171 8.74 0.15 4.32
CA TRP A 171 9.98 0.75 3.84
C TRP A 171 10.70 1.62 4.88
N HIS A 172 10.05 2.04 5.97
CA HIS A 172 10.57 3.06 6.87
C HIS A 172 11.90 2.67 7.52
N ASP A 173 11.99 1.45 8.06
CA ASP A 173 13.20 0.97 8.72
C ASP A 173 14.36 0.79 7.71
N ILE A 174 14.04 0.30 6.52
CA ILE A 174 14.99 0.17 5.40
C ILE A 174 15.52 1.54 4.98
N LEU A 175 14.66 2.55 4.87
CA LEU A 175 15.07 3.92 4.54
C LEU A 175 16.05 4.48 5.59
N ASN A 176 15.80 4.22 6.87
CA ASN A 176 16.64 4.72 7.96
C ASN A 176 18.04 4.09 7.91
N VAL A 177 18.13 2.77 7.73
CA VAL A 177 19.42 2.07 7.60
C VAL A 177 20.17 2.50 6.33
N MET A 178 19.50 2.61 5.19
CA MET A 178 20.12 3.04 3.93
C MET A 178 20.63 4.48 3.97
N LYS A 179 19.95 5.39 4.68
CA LYS A 179 20.43 6.75 4.91
C LYS A 179 21.75 6.76 5.69
N GLY A 180 21.87 5.92 6.72
CA GLY A 180 23.12 5.77 7.49
C GLY A 180 24.30 5.24 6.68
N LYS A 181 24.06 4.61 5.52
CA LYS A 181 25.07 4.06 4.61
C LYS A 181 25.30 4.89 3.36
N ASN A 182 24.81 6.14 3.31
CA ASN A 182 24.99 7.07 2.18
C ASN A 182 24.44 6.58 0.81
N LEU A 183 23.46 5.66 0.80
CA LEU A 183 22.85 5.14 -0.43
C LEU A 183 21.82 6.10 -1.07
N GLN A 184 21.61 7.27 -0.45
CA GLN A 184 20.69 8.32 -0.90
C GLN A 184 19.27 7.79 -1.23
N PRO A 185 18.63 7.04 -0.32
CA PRO A 185 17.36 6.40 -0.64
C PRO A 185 16.24 7.43 -0.80
N ARG A 186 15.34 7.15 -1.74
CA ARG A 186 14.15 7.94 -2.08
C ARG A 186 12.95 7.02 -2.15
N LEU A 187 11.85 7.43 -1.54
CA LEU A 187 10.58 6.72 -1.61
C LEU A 187 9.66 7.41 -2.62
N LEU A 188 9.55 6.82 -3.80
CA LEU A 188 8.76 7.31 -4.92
C LEU A 188 7.27 6.95 -4.78
N TYR A 189 6.43 7.63 -5.53
CA TYR A 189 5.00 7.30 -5.62
C TYR A 189 4.77 5.99 -6.39
N PRO A 190 3.80 5.14 -6.00
CA PRO A 190 3.01 5.20 -4.77
C PRO A 190 3.76 4.66 -3.54
N ALA A 191 4.57 3.62 -3.65
CA ALA A 191 5.41 3.10 -2.55
C ALA A 191 6.66 2.36 -3.08
N ARG A 192 7.43 3.01 -3.96
CA ARG A 192 8.61 2.39 -4.60
C ARG A 192 9.90 2.88 -3.95
N LEU A 193 10.71 1.98 -3.43
CA LEU A 193 12.03 2.32 -2.90
C LEU A 193 13.02 2.47 -4.05
N SER A 194 13.72 3.61 -4.10
CA SER A 194 14.77 3.88 -5.07
C SER A 194 16.04 4.31 -4.36
N PHE A 195 17.20 3.83 -4.77
CA PHE A 195 18.48 4.24 -4.21
C PHE A 195 19.60 4.07 -5.24
N ARG A 196 20.71 4.76 -5.01
CA ARG A 196 21.90 4.62 -5.87
C ARG A 196 22.77 3.50 -5.32
N PHE A 197 23.14 2.55 -6.17
CA PHE A 197 24.02 1.44 -5.83
C PHE A 197 24.92 1.13 -7.02
N GLU A 198 26.24 1.05 -6.79
CA GLU A 198 27.24 0.78 -7.85
C GLU A 198 27.13 1.75 -9.06
N GLY A 199 26.77 3.01 -8.82
CA GLY A 199 26.63 4.04 -9.87
C GLY A 199 25.26 4.09 -10.57
N GLU A 200 24.41 3.08 -10.38
CA GLU A 200 23.08 3.01 -10.99
C GLU A 200 21.96 3.30 -9.99
N ILE A 201 20.84 3.85 -10.49
CA ILE A 201 19.62 4.01 -9.69
C ILE A 201 18.81 2.72 -9.81
N LYS A 202 18.66 2.00 -8.71
CA LYS A 202 17.77 0.83 -8.62
C LYS A 202 16.43 1.23 -8.02
N THR A 203 15.34 0.59 -8.46
CA THR A 203 13.99 0.88 -7.96
C THR A 203 13.22 -0.42 -7.75
N PHE A 204 12.61 -0.57 -6.58
CA PHE A 204 11.90 -1.77 -6.14
C PHE A 204 10.46 -1.43 -5.75
N THR A 205 9.52 -2.31 -6.11
CA THR A 205 8.08 -2.17 -5.81
C THR A 205 7.71 -2.76 -4.46
N ASP A 206 8.43 -3.78 -4.01
CA ASP A 206 8.14 -4.58 -2.84
C ASP A 206 9.46 -5.10 -2.21
N LYS A 207 9.35 -5.58 -0.97
CA LYS A 207 10.50 -6.11 -0.21
C LYS A 207 11.04 -7.41 -0.80
N GLN A 208 10.22 -8.24 -1.41
CA GLN A 208 10.65 -9.54 -1.95
C GLN A 208 11.65 -9.34 -3.08
N LYS A 209 11.36 -8.46 -4.05
CA LYS A 209 12.30 -8.13 -5.14
C LYS A 209 13.59 -7.49 -4.61
N LEU A 210 13.50 -6.71 -3.54
CA LEU A 210 14.69 -6.17 -2.89
C LEU A 210 15.51 -7.28 -2.21
N ARG A 211 14.86 -8.26 -1.57
CA ARG A 211 15.50 -9.43 -0.97
C ARG A 211 16.22 -10.27 -2.02
N GLU A 212 15.55 -10.58 -3.12
CA GLU A 212 16.13 -11.31 -4.26
C GLU A 212 17.37 -10.58 -4.82
N PHE A 213 17.28 -9.28 -5.05
CA PHE A 213 18.42 -8.47 -5.50
C PHE A 213 19.55 -8.44 -4.46
N SER A 214 19.21 -8.25 -3.18
CA SER A 214 20.17 -8.20 -2.08
C SER A 214 20.95 -9.51 -1.93
N ASN A 215 20.32 -10.65 -2.19
CA ASN A 215 20.99 -11.96 -2.14
C ASN A 215 22.10 -12.11 -3.21
N THR A 216 22.02 -11.36 -4.31
CA THR A 216 23.07 -11.34 -5.34
C THR A 216 24.22 -10.38 -5.04
N LYS A 217 24.09 -9.54 -4.00
CA LYS A 217 25.02 -8.44 -3.68
C LYS A 217 25.44 -8.48 -2.21
N PRO A 218 26.60 -9.08 -1.87
CA PRO A 218 27.03 -9.28 -0.48
C PRO A 218 27.06 -8.00 0.38
N ALA A 219 27.52 -6.88 -0.21
CA ALA A 219 27.55 -5.59 0.50
C ALA A 219 26.15 -5.09 0.89
N LEU A 220 25.16 -5.29 0.00
CA LEU A 220 23.77 -4.90 0.27
C LEU A 220 23.11 -5.86 1.26
N GLN A 221 23.38 -7.17 1.12
CA GLN A 221 22.92 -8.20 2.05
C GLN A 221 23.35 -7.92 3.48
N GLN A 222 24.62 -7.56 3.69
CA GLN A 222 25.14 -7.23 5.02
C GLN A 222 24.46 -6.00 5.63
N ILE A 223 24.08 -5.02 4.80
CA ILE A 223 23.40 -3.81 5.25
C ILE A 223 21.94 -4.09 5.64
N LEU A 224 21.27 -5.00 4.93
CA LEU A 224 19.83 -5.23 5.06
C LEU A 224 19.46 -6.55 5.76
N LYS A 225 20.44 -7.28 6.29
CA LYS A 225 20.29 -8.65 6.83
C LYS A 225 19.19 -8.82 7.88
N GLU A 226 18.98 -7.82 8.73
CA GLU A 226 17.98 -7.87 9.82
C GLU A 226 16.62 -7.30 9.41
N LEU A 227 16.51 -6.73 8.21
CA LEU A 227 15.34 -5.98 7.75
C LEU A 227 14.59 -6.66 6.60
N LEU A 228 15.25 -7.58 5.91
CA LEU A 228 14.76 -8.18 4.67
C LEU A 228 14.25 -9.59 4.81
#